data_AF-A0A062GS23-F1
#
_entry.id   AF-A0A062GS23-F1
#
_cell.length_a   1.000
_cell.length_b   1.000
_cell.length_c   1.000
_cell.angle_alpha   90.00
_cell.angle_beta   90.00
_cell.angle_gamma   90.00
#
_symmetry.space_group_name_H-M   'P 1'
#
loop_
_entity.id
_entity.type
_entity.pdbx_description
1 polymer ?
#
loop_
_entity_poly.entity_id
_entity_poly.type
_entity_poly.pdbx_seq_one_letter_code
_entity_poly.pdbx_strand_id
1 'polypeptide(L)' 'MYAFFAARGIQVLPFTKIILSLVAAVFLIRGFAFPWLKSKFVGNSDLFWYVSSAFCLILGALYATGVYLI' A
#
# COMPACT_ATOMS: atom_id res chain seq x y z
N MET A 1 -9.02 13.85 -17.42
CA MET A 1 -9.88 13.70 -16.23
C MET A 1 -9.31 14.44 -15.01
N TYR A 2 -8.10 14.11 -14.53
CA TYR A 2 -7.49 14.80 -13.37
C TYR A 2 -7.30 16.32 -13.56
N ALA A 3 -6.92 16.77 -14.76
CA ALA A 3 -6.80 18.20 -15.08
C ALA A 3 -8.11 19.00 -14.94
N PHE A 4 -9.27 18.38 -15.18
CA PHE A 4 -10.58 19.03 -15.01
C PHE A 4 -10.98 19.16 -13.53
N PHE A 5 -10.60 18.21 -12.67
CA PHE A 5 -10.79 18.32 -11.22
C PHE A 5 -9.91 19.43 -10.64
N ALA A 6 -8.64 19.49 -11.06
CA ALA A 6 -7.72 20.58 -10.69
C ALA A 6 -8.24 21.95 -11.16
N ALA A 7 -8.78 22.05 -12.39
CA ALA A 7 -9.37 23.28 -12.92
C ALA A 7 -10.66 23.72 -12.19
N ARG A 8 -11.37 22.78 -11.54
CA ARG A 8 -12.53 23.07 -10.66
C ARG A 8 -12.14 23.38 -9.21
N GLY A 9 -10.85 23.47 -8.89
CA GLY A 9 -10.36 23.72 -7.52
C GLY A 9 -10.50 22.51 -6.58
N ILE A 10 -10.81 21.33 -7.10
CA ILE A 10 -10.91 20.10 -6.31
C ILE A 10 -9.50 19.53 -6.18
N GLN A 11 -8.82 19.85 -5.07
CA GLN A 11 -7.47 19.35 -4.77
C GLN A 11 -7.45 17.89 -4.33
N VAL A 12 -8.55 17.39 -3.74
CA VAL A 12 -8.66 16.01 -3.25
C VAL A 12 -9.86 15.34 -3.90
N LEU A 13 -9.62 14.26 -4.65
CA LEU A 13 -10.71 13.49 -5.25
C LEU A 13 -11.51 12.76 -4.17
N PRO A 14 -12.83 12.62 -4.32
CA PRO A 14 -13.72 12.05 -3.30
C PRO A 14 -13.35 10.62 -2.90
N PHE A 15 -12.74 9.85 -3.81
CA PHE A 15 -12.34 8.47 -3.57
C PHE A 15 -10.88 8.32 -3.13
N THR A 16 -10.10 9.41 -3.01
CA THR A 16 -8.68 9.34 -2.66
C THR A 16 -8.46 8.63 -1.32
N LYS A 17 -9.19 9.00 -0.27
CA LYS A 17 -9.04 8.36 1.05
C LYS A 17 -9.36 6.87 1.03
N ILE A 18 -10.43 6.48 0.34
CA ILE A 18 -10.87 5.08 0.25
C ILE A 18 -9.81 4.26 -0.51
N ILE A 19 -9.37 4.75 -1.67
CA ILE A 19 -8.39 4.03 -2.49
C ILE A 19 -7.05 3.92 -1.76
N LEU A 20 -6.54 5.00 -1.17
CA LEU A 20 -5.29 4.96 -0.42
C LEU A 20 -5.40 4.04 0.80
N SER A 21 -6.54 4.03 1.50
CA SER A 21 -6.75 3.13 2.64
C SER A 21 -6.75 1.66 2.22
N LEU A 22 -7.42 1.32 1.11
CA LEU A 22 -7.40 -0.04 0.57
C LEU A 22 -5.99 -0.46 0.13
N VAL A 23 -5.27 0.40 -0.57
CA VAL A 23 -3.89 0.13 -0.99
C VAL A 23 -2.97 -0.07 0.22
N ALA A 24 -3.07 0.80 1.23
CA ALA A 24 -2.33 0.67 2.48
C ALA A 24 -2.62 -0.68 3.17
N ALA A 25 -3.90 -1.03 3.28
CA ALA A 25 -4.32 -2.30 3.90
C ALA A 25 -3.75 -3.52 3.16
N VAL A 26 -3.83 -3.55 1.83
CA VAL A 26 -3.28 -4.66 1.03
C VAL A 26 -1.77 -4.82 1.26
N PHE A 27 -1.02 -3.72 1.22
CA PHE A 27 0.43 -3.76 1.42
C PHE A 27 0.82 -4.17 2.84
N LEU A 28 0.14 -3.64 3.86
CA LEU A 28 0.39 -4.01 5.25
C LEU A 28 0.04 -5.48 5.51
N ILE A 29 -1.14 -5.93 5.07
CA ILE A 29 -1.56 -7.32 5.21
C ILE A 29 -0.54 -8.25 4.53
N ARG A 30 -0.13 -7.95 3.30
CA ARG A 30 0.85 -8.78 2.59
C ARG A 30 2.22 -8.78 3.29
N GLY A 31 2.66 -7.62 3.78
CA GLY A 31 3.91 -7.47 4.52
C GLY A 31 3.93 -8.28 5.82
N PHE A 32 2.86 -8.26 6.61
CA PHE A 32 2.75 -9.03 7.85
C PHE A 32 2.43 -10.52 7.63
N ALA A 33 1.70 -10.86 6.57
CA ALA A 33 1.36 -12.24 6.24
C ALA A 33 2.51 -13.04 5.61
N PHE A 34 3.70 -12.46 5.44
CA PHE A 34 4.83 -13.10 4.79
C PHE A 34 5.24 -14.46 5.40
N PRO A 35 5.20 -14.70 6.74
CA PRO A 35 5.58 -16.00 7.30
C PRO A 35 4.60 -17.09 6.87
N TRP A 36 3.31 -16.75 6.80
CA TRP A 36 2.27 -17.67 6.34
C TRP A 36 2.37 -17.95 4.84
N LEU A 37 2.67 -16.94 4.02
CA LEU A 37 2.90 -17.10 2.59
C LEU A 37 4.17 -17.92 2.30
N LYS A 38 5.26 -17.66 3.03
CA LYS A 38 6.52 -18.39 2.90
C LYS A 38 6.34 -19.89 3.11
N SER A 39 5.47 -20.30 4.05
CA SER A 39 5.15 -21.70 4.29
C SER A 39 4.42 -22.37 3.11
N LYS A 40 3.73 -21.60 2.25
CA LYS A 40 2.95 -22.14 1.11
C LYS A 40 3.71 -22.09 -0.21
N PHE A 41 4.66 -21.17 -0.36
CA PHE A 41 5.42 -20.96 -1.59
C PHE A 41 6.90 -21.31 -1.39
N VAL A 42 7.22 -22.56 -1.69
CA VAL A 42 8.59 -23.11 -1.62
C VAL A 42 9.35 -22.74 -2.91
N GLY A 43 10.59 -22.30 -2.78
CA GLY A 43 11.48 -21.98 -3.92
C GLY A 43 12.01 -20.55 -3.97
N ASN A 44 11.42 -19.63 -3.18
CA ASN A 44 11.92 -18.26 -3.04
C ASN A 44 12.98 -18.17 -1.93
N SER A 45 14.00 -17.33 -2.12
CA SER A 45 15.04 -17.10 -1.10
C SER A 45 14.51 -16.36 0.12
N ASP A 46 15.12 -16.59 1.28
CA ASP A 46 14.77 -15.86 2.51
C ASP A 46 14.93 -14.36 2.35
N LEU A 47 15.99 -13.94 1.64
CA LEU A 47 16.27 -12.54 1.36
C LEU A 47 15.15 -11.90 0.51
N PHE A 48 14.58 -12.62 -0.45
CA PHE A 48 13.43 -12.15 -1.22
C PHE A 48 12.20 -11.90 -0.33
N TRP A 49 11.93 -12.80 0.61
CA TRP A 49 10.81 -12.63 1.55
C TRP A 49 11.01 -11.42 2.44
N TYR A 50 12.20 -11.24 3.03
CA TYR A 50 12.47 -10.10 3.90
C TYR A 50 12.43 -8.77 3.14
N VAL A 51 13.12 -8.67 2.00
CA VAL A 51 13.19 -7.43 1.22
C VAL A 51 11.81 -7.04 0.71
N SER A 52 11.09 -7.96 0.06
CA SER A 52 9.76 -7.64 -0.46
C SER A 52 8.77 -7.28 0.65
N SER A 53 8.85 -7.93 1.82
CA SER A 53 7.96 -7.63 2.95
C SER A 53 8.28 -6.28 3.56
N ALA A 54 9.56 -5.93 3.70
CA ALA A 54 9.99 -4.60 4.15
C ALA A 54 9.46 -3.50 3.22
N PHE A 55 9.59 -3.67 1.90
CA PHE A 55 9.02 -2.70 0.93
C PHE A 55 7.50 -2.58 1.06
N CYS A 56 6.79 -3.70 1.20
CA CYS A 56 5.34 -3.65 1.39
C CYS A 56 4.95 -2.94 2.70
N LEU A 57 5.66 -3.16 3.80
CA LEU A 57 5.40 -2.47 5.06
C LEU A 57 5.69 -0.97 4.96
N ILE A 58 6.82 -0.58 4.34
CA ILE A 58 7.20 0.83 4.14
C ILE A 58 6.16 1.56 3.29
N LEU A 59 5.79 0.98 2.14
CA LEU A 59 4.79 1.57 1.26
C LEU A 59 3.41 1.62 1.91
N GLY A 60 3.00 0.53 2.58
CA GLY A 60 1.74 0.47 3.32
C GLY A 60 1.65 1.53 4.41
N ALA A 61 2.72 1.74 5.17
CA ALA A 61 2.82 2.78 6.19
C ALA A 61 2.80 4.20 5.60
N LEU A 62 3.47 4.40 4.46
CA LEU A 62 3.47 5.68 3.76
C LEU A 62 2.06 6.03 3.23
N TYR A 63 1.37 5.07 2.64
CA TYR A 63 -0.03 5.26 2.21
C TYR A 63 -0.96 5.49 3.40
N ALA A 64 -0.81 4.76 4.50
CA ALA A 64 -1.60 4.97 5.72
C ALA A 64 -1.37 6.38 6.30
N THR A 65 -0.13 6.84 6.34
CA THR A 65 0.21 8.21 6.73
C THR A 65 -0.44 9.23 5.79
N GLY A 66 -0.41 8.98 4.47
CA GLY A 66 -1.09 9.82 3.48
C GLY A 66 -2.61 9.90 3.69
N VAL A 67 -3.26 8.81 4.09
CA VAL A 67 -4.69 8.81 4.45
C VAL A 67 -4.97 9.66 5.69
N TYR A 68 -4.06 9.64 6.67
CA TYR A 68 -4.20 10.42 7.90
C TYR A 68 -3.99 11.93 7.68
N LEU A 69 -3.12 12.30 6.74
CA LEU A 69 -2.76 13.69 6.45
C LEU A 69 -3.70 14.40 5.45
N ILE A 70 -4.43 13.64 4.63
CA ILE A 70 -5.51 14.14 3.74
C ILE A 70 -6.80 14.25 4.52
#